data_AF-A0A7J8JFR4-F1
#
_entry.id   AF-A0A7J8JFR4-F1
#
_cell.length_a   1.000
_cell.length_b   1.000
_cell.length_c   1.000
_cell.angle_alpha   90.00
_cell.angle_beta   90.00
_cell.angle_gamma   90.00
#
_symmetry.space_group_name_H-M   'P 1'
#
loop_
_entity.id
_entity.type
_entity.pdbx_description
1 polymer ?
#
loop_
_entity_poly.entity_id
_entity_poly.type
_entity_poly.pdbx_seq_one_letter_code
_entity_poly.pdbx_strand_id
1 'polypeptide(L)'
;MESAFPGEDSLLQKLRDSHHRFQRHMQQLLEKYNQPFEDAPLVQMSTLTYTTPQGLKVWGGKLVKKRSKGQVQDTKTVGRGEGPAQATARGPELLCTRDPGVACRALESFER
;
A
#
# COMPACT_ATOMS: atom_id res chain seq x y z
N MET A 1 -8.85 -46.49 33.54
CA MET A 1 -9.50 -47.08 32.36
C MET A 1 -9.68 -45.94 31.38
N GLU A 2 -8.75 -45.81 30.44
CA GLU A 2 -8.70 -44.71 29.47
C GLU A 2 -9.85 -44.91 28.48
N SER A 3 -10.85 -44.03 28.52
CA SER A 3 -11.92 -44.03 27.54
C SER A 3 -11.38 -43.43 26.25
N ALA A 4 -10.79 -44.26 25.40
CA ALA A 4 -10.55 -43.90 24.01
C ALA A 4 -11.92 -43.65 23.37
N PHE A 5 -12.33 -42.38 23.29
CA PHE A 5 -13.55 -42.01 22.59
C PHE A 5 -13.27 -42.17 21.09
N PRO A 6 -13.96 -43.06 20.36
CA PRO A 6 -13.69 -43.28 18.93
C PRO A 6 -13.86 -42.02 18.06
N GLY A 7 -14.50 -40.96 18.59
CA GLY A 7 -14.59 -39.65 17.96
C GLY A 7 -13.35 -38.76 18.12
N GLU A 8 -12.54 -38.97 19.17
CA GLU A 8 -11.34 -38.18 19.45
C GLU A 8 -10.26 -38.46 18.40
N ASP A 9 -10.05 -39.72 18.04
CA ASP A 9 -9.13 -40.11 16.96
C ASP A 9 -9.55 -39.54 15.60
N SER A 10 -10.85 -39.50 15.31
CA SER A 10 -11.39 -38.88 14.09
C SER A 10 -11.19 -37.36 14.06
N LEU A 11 -11.40 -36.69 15.20
CA LEU A 11 -11.14 -35.25 15.34
C LEU A 11 -9.66 -34.93 15.18
N LEU A 12 -8.79 -35.67 15.85
CA LEU A 12 -7.34 -35.51 15.75
C LEU A 12 -6.86 -35.74 14.30
N GLN A 13 -7.45 -36.71 13.59
CA GLN A 13 -7.15 -36.91 12.18
C GLN A 13 -7.56 -35.70 11.32
N LYS A 14 -8.76 -35.17 11.51
CA LYS A 14 -9.22 -33.97 10.78
C LYS A 14 -8.37 -32.74 11.08
N LEU A 15 -7.91 -32.57 12.32
CA LEU A 15 -7.02 -31.49 12.71
C LEU A 15 -5.64 -31.64 12.04
N ARG A 16 -5.07 -32.84 12.02
CA ARG A 16 -3.83 -33.12 11.28
C ARG A 16 -3.97 -32.80 9.80
N ASP A 17 -5.05 -33.26 9.18
CA ASP A 17 -5.29 -32.98 7.77
C ASP A 17 -5.50 -31.49 7.49
N SER A 18 -6.19 -30.78 8.38
CA SER A 18 -6.37 -29.32 8.30
C SER A 18 -5.04 -28.59 8.38
N HIS A 19 -4.20 -28.97 9.33
CA HIS A 19 -2.86 -28.41 9.50
C HIS A 19 -2.00 -28.65 8.26
N HIS A 20 -1.98 -29.87 7.71
CA HIS A 20 -1.23 -30.16 6.50
C HIS A 20 -1.70 -29.35 5.29
N ARG A 21 -3.03 -29.18 5.12
CA ARG A 21 -3.58 -28.31 4.05
C ARG A 21 -3.14 -26.87 4.22
N PHE A 22 -3.22 -26.34 5.44
CA PHE A 22 -2.81 -24.97 5.74
C PHE A 22 -1.31 -24.77 5.47
N GLN A 23 -0.46 -25.66 5.98
CA GLN A 23 0.99 -25.59 5.77
C GLN A 23 1.36 -25.61 4.29
N ARG A 24 0.79 -26.55 3.52
CA ARG A 24 1.04 -26.63 2.07
C ARG A 24 0.58 -25.35 1.37
N HIS A 25 -0.59 -24.82 1.72
CA HIS A 25 -1.10 -23.59 1.12
C HIS A 25 -0.21 -22.39 1.43
N MET A 26 0.25 -22.26 2.68
CA MET A 26 1.16 -21.19 3.09
C MET A 26 2.51 -21.27 2.37
N GLN A 27 3.05 -22.48 2.17
CA GLN A 27 4.28 -22.67 1.39
C GLN A 27 4.09 -22.23 -0.07
N GLN A 28 2.96 -22.59 -0.70
CA GLN A 28 2.64 -22.16 -2.06
C GLN A 28 2.46 -20.65 -2.17
N LEU A 29 1.83 -20.01 -1.17
CA LEU A 29 1.70 -18.56 -1.08
C LEU A 29 3.07 -17.89 -1.01
N LEU A 30 3.95 -18.39 -0.14
CA LEU A 30 5.29 -17.85 -0.01
C LEU A 30 6.07 -17.98 -1.32
N GLU A 31 6.08 -19.17 -1.93
CA GLU A 31 6.75 -19.40 -3.22
C GLU A 31 6.21 -18.48 -4.33
N LYS A 32 4.89 -18.28 -4.38
CA LYS A 32 4.24 -17.39 -5.35
C LYS A 32 4.61 -15.91 -5.18
N TYR A 33 4.76 -15.45 -3.94
CA TYR A 33 4.99 -14.04 -3.63
C TYR A 33 6.45 -13.70 -3.29
N ASN A 34 7.34 -14.68 -3.21
CA ASN A 34 8.78 -14.49 -2.98
C ASN A 34 9.56 -14.27 -4.29
N GLN A 35 9.04 -13.40 -5.13
CA GLN A 35 9.69 -12.97 -6.36
C GLN A 35 9.57 -11.44 -6.45
N PRO A 36 10.53 -10.76 -7.12
CA PRO A 36 10.44 -9.33 -7.31
C PRO A 36 9.24 -8.97 -8.20
N PHE A 37 8.64 -7.82 -7.91
CA PHE A 37 7.46 -7.29 -8.62
C PHE A 37 7.78 -5.91 -9.21
N GLU A 38 8.93 -5.75 -9.88
CA GLU A 38 9.44 -4.46 -10.38
C GLU A 38 8.45 -3.73 -11.31
N ASP A 39 7.76 -4.47 -12.18
CA ASP A 39 6.81 -3.91 -13.14
C ASP A 39 5.37 -3.83 -12.61
N ALA A 40 5.14 -4.24 -11.36
CA ALA A 40 3.80 -4.25 -10.78
C ALA A 40 3.36 -2.83 -10.37
N PRO A 41 2.05 -2.52 -10.47
CA PRO A 41 1.57 -1.21 -10.06
C PRO A 41 1.67 -1.03 -8.54
N LEU A 42 2.29 0.08 -8.13
CA LEU A 42 2.36 0.45 -6.72
C LEU A 42 1.03 1.09 -6.25
N VAL A 43 0.55 0.65 -5.10
CA VAL A 43 -0.64 1.22 -4.46
C VAL A 43 -0.22 2.37 -3.55
N GLN A 44 -0.78 3.55 -3.78
CA GLN A 44 -0.64 4.68 -2.87
C GLN A 44 -1.55 4.46 -1.66
N MET A 45 -0.97 4.20 -0.49
CA MET A 45 -1.71 3.81 0.71
C MET A 45 -2.60 4.93 1.29
N SER A 46 -2.25 6.20 1.10
CA SER A 46 -3.03 7.34 1.60
C SER A 46 -4.40 7.49 0.92
N THR A 47 -4.49 7.09 -0.35
CA THR A 47 -5.69 7.21 -1.18
C THR A 47 -6.25 5.86 -1.61
N LEU A 48 -5.54 4.76 -1.32
CA LEU A 48 -5.80 3.41 -1.80
C LEU A 48 -6.01 3.37 -3.32
N THR A 49 -5.18 4.09 -4.08
CA THR A 49 -5.25 4.15 -5.54
C THR A 49 -3.97 3.68 -6.21
N TYR A 50 -4.10 3.13 -7.42
CA TYR A 50 -2.96 2.72 -8.24
C TYR A 50 -3.16 3.12 -9.70
N THR A 51 -2.05 3.29 -10.41
CA THR A 51 -2.06 3.63 -11.84
C THR A 51 -2.25 2.39 -12.68
N THR A 52 -3.20 2.46 -13.61
CA THR A 52 -3.44 1.45 -14.65
C THR A 52 -3.27 2.09 -16.03
N PRO A 53 -3.09 1.30 -17.10
CA PRO A 53 -3.09 1.82 -18.46
C PRO A 53 -4.35 2.61 -18.82
N GLN A 54 -5.49 2.30 -18.17
CA GLN A 54 -6.77 2.98 -18.37
C GLN A 54 -6.85 4.31 -17.60
N GLY A 55 -6.05 4.48 -16.54
CA GLY A 55 -6.03 5.64 -15.66
C GLY A 55 -5.89 5.29 -14.18
N LEU A 56 -6.33 6.15 -13.28
CA LEU A 56 -6.19 5.96 -11.84
C LEU A 56 -7.37 5.15 -11.29
N LYS A 57 -7.09 4.07 -10.57
CA LYS A 57 -8.11 3.14 -10.04
C LYS A 57 -7.99 2.97 -8.53
N VAL A 58 -9.12 2.82 -7.84
CA VAL A 58 -9.14 2.44 -6.41
C VAL A 58 -8.80 0.96 -6.27
N TRP A 59 -7.94 0.62 -5.31
CA TRP A 59 -7.63 -0.76 -4.93
C TRP A 59 -8.91 -1.49 -4.53
N GLY A 60 -9.19 -2.64 -5.16
CA GLY A 60 -10.45 -3.39 -4.95
C GLY A 60 -11.73 -2.70 -5.43
N GLY A 61 -11.64 -1.55 -6.11
CA GLY A 61 -12.79 -0.69 -6.43
C GLY A 61 -12.89 -0.23 -7.89
N LYS A 62 -13.65 0.85 -8.10
CA LYS A 62 -13.96 1.44 -9.41
C LYS A 62 -12.82 2.34 -9.93
N LEU A 63 -12.84 2.62 -11.24
CA LEU A 63 -11.91 3.56 -11.87
C LEU A 63 -12.26 5.00 -11.45
N VAL A 64 -11.28 5.75 -10.95
CA VAL A 64 -11.46 7.13 -10.47
C VAL A 64 -11.35 8.13 -11.62
N LYS A 65 -10.34 7.95 -12.48
CA LYS A 65 -10.05 8.88 -13.58
C LYS A 65 -9.57 8.10 -14.79
N LYS A 66 -10.21 8.32 -15.94
CA LYS A 66 -9.74 7.79 -17.23
C LYS A 66 -8.56 8.62 -17.73
N ARG A 67 -7.56 7.99 -18.37
CA ARG A 67 -6.49 8.73 -19.08
C ARG A 67 -7.11 9.54 -20.22
N SER A 68 -6.99 10.87 -20.13
CA SER A 68 -7.33 11.81 -21.20
C SER A 68 -6.16 11.93 -22.18
N LYS A 69 -6.43 11.77 -23.47
CA LYS A 69 -5.44 11.69 -24.57
C LYS A 69 -4.79 13.05 -24.93
N GLY A 70 -4.45 13.89 -23.95
CA GLY A 70 -3.93 15.23 -24.24
C GLY A 70 -3.48 16.11 -23.08
N GLN A 71 -3.26 15.59 -21.87
CA GLN A 71 -2.73 16.42 -20.77
C GLN A 71 -1.29 16.02 -20.47
N VAL A 72 -0.37 16.51 -21.31
CA VAL A 72 1.03 16.69 -20.92
C VAL A 72 1.00 17.73 -19.81
N GLN A 73 1.41 17.36 -18.59
CA GLN A 73 1.64 18.35 -17.56
C GLN A 73 2.90 19.09 -17.98
N ASP A 74 2.70 20.30 -18.52
CA ASP A 74 3.74 21.27 -18.80
C ASP A 74 4.44 21.56 -17.47
N THR A 75 5.62 20.95 -17.26
CA THR A 75 6.56 21.41 -16.26
C THR A 75 7.00 22.79 -16.71
N LYS A 76 6.31 23.82 -16.22
CA LYS A 76 6.55 25.22 -16.55
C LYS A 76 8.00 25.57 -16.18
N THR A 77 8.87 25.52 -17.17
CA THR A 77 10.17 26.15 -17.21
C THR A 77 9.98 27.66 -17.03
N VAL A 78 10.24 28.16 -15.82
CA VAL A 78 10.53 29.59 -15.63
C VAL A 78 12.01 29.77 -15.93
N GLY A 79 12.31 30.15 -17.17
CA GLY A 79 13.57 30.81 -17.49
C GLY A 79 13.42 32.31 -17.25
N ARG A 80 14.33 32.93 -16.47
CA ARG A 80 14.64 34.36 -16.61
C ARG A 80 15.98 34.74 -15.95
N GLY A 81 16.97 35.01 -16.80
CA GLY A 81 17.98 36.06 -16.61
C GLY A 81 19.31 35.67 -15.95
N GLU A 82 20.40 35.83 -16.69
CA GLU A 82 21.80 35.65 -16.27
C GLU A 82 22.32 36.75 -15.32
N GLY A 83 22.98 36.32 -14.22
CA GLY A 83 24.20 36.84 -13.53
C GLY A 83 24.35 38.31 -13.04
N PRO A 84 25.34 38.62 -12.15
CA PRO A 84 26.42 37.76 -11.64
C PRO A 84 26.62 37.73 -10.10
N ALA A 85 27.33 36.67 -9.66
CA ALA A 85 28.28 36.59 -8.53
C ALA A 85 27.88 37.11 -7.13
N GLN A 86 27.69 36.19 -6.17
CA GLN A 86 28.75 35.77 -5.23
C GLN A 86 28.28 34.61 -4.36
N ALA A 87 29.20 33.67 -4.13
CA ALA A 87 29.00 32.49 -3.30
C ALA A 87 29.04 32.87 -1.81
N THR A 88 28.04 32.45 -1.05
CA THR A 88 28.17 32.22 0.40
C THR A 88 27.36 30.99 0.75
N ALA A 89 28.07 29.93 1.14
CA ALA A 89 27.48 28.71 1.63
C ALA A 89 26.84 28.96 3.01
N ARG A 90 25.51 28.96 3.07
CA ARG A 90 24.72 28.67 4.27
C ARG A 90 23.40 28.06 3.80
N GLY A 91 23.16 26.80 4.17
CA GLY A 91 21.93 26.10 3.83
C GLY A 91 20.71 26.81 4.42
N PRO A 92 19.57 26.88 3.70
CA PRO A 92 18.34 27.40 4.27
C PRO A 92 17.73 26.38 5.23
N GLU A 93 17.57 26.79 6.49
CA GLU A 93 16.61 26.19 7.41
C GLU A 93 15.21 26.30 6.80
N LEU A 94 14.65 25.18 6.37
CA LEU A 94 13.25 25.12 5.96
C LEU A 94 12.38 25.03 7.21
N LEU A 95 12.03 26.21 7.70
CA LEU A 95 10.91 26.49 8.59
C LEU A 95 9.65 25.78 8.07
N CYS A 96 9.29 24.66 8.69
CA CYS A 96 7.95 24.11 8.61
C CYS A 96 7.01 25.04 9.40
N THR A 97 6.49 26.08 8.74
CA THR A 97 5.38 26.86 9.27
C THR A 97 4.13 25.99 9.31
N ARG A 98 3.85 25.45 10.50
CA ARG A 98 2.52 25.03 10.92
C ARG A 98 1.59 26.26 10.88
N ASP A 99 0.37 26.07 10.40
CA ASP A 99 -0.79 26.73 10.98
C ASP A 99 -2.06 25.86 10.84
N PRO A 100 -3.06 26.05 11.73
CA PRO A 100 -3.85 24.98 12.32
C PRO A 100 -5.35 25.19 12.04
N GLY A 101 -6.07 24.19 11.55
CA GLY A 101 -7.49 24.47 11.26
C GLY A 101 -8.41 23.35 10.84
N VAL A 102 -8.05 22.08 10.99
CA VAL A 102 -9.04 20.99 10.84
C VAL A 102 -8.88 20.05 12.01
N ALA A 103 -9.76 20.20 13.00
CA ALA A 103 -9.86 19.28 14.11
C ALA A 103 -10.40 17.94 13.59
N CYS A 104 -9.50 17.00 13.32
CA CYS A 104 -9.83 15.58 13.28
C CYS A 104 -10.31 15.18 14.68
N ARG A 105 -11.64 15.13 14.88
CA ARG A 105 -12.18 14.48 16.07
C ARG A 105 -11.90 12.98 15.97
N ALA A 106 -11.05 12.57 16.91
CA ALA A 106 -10.79 11.25 17.46
C ALA A 106 -11.60 10.08 16.87
N LEU A 107 -10.86 9.09 16.36
CA LEU A 107 -11.25 7.70 16.49
C LEU A 107 -11.36 7.37 17.98
N GLU A 108 -12.58 7.20 18.46
CA GLU A 108 -12.87 6.34 19.59
C GLU A 108 -13.97 5.37 19.15
N SER A 109 -13.85 4.13 19.61
CA SER A 109 -14.81 3.03 19.44
C SER A 109 -14.68 2.17 18.18
N PHE A 110 -13.67 1.29 18.16
CA PHE A 110 -13.85 -0.04 17.58
C PHE A 110 -13.32 -1.11 18.54
N GLU A 111 -14.02 -1.26 19.66
CA GLU A 111 -14.14 -2.53 20.37
C GLU A 111 -15.62 -2.88 20.44
N ARG A 112 -16.04 -3.83 19.60
CA ARG A 112 -17.03 -4.84 19.97
C ARG A 112 -16.92 -6.05 19.04
#